data_AF-A0A922YDY1-F1
#
_entry.id   AF-A0A922YDY1-F1
#
_cell.length_a   1.000
_cell.length_b   1.000
_cell.length_c   1.000
_cell.angle_alpha   90.00
_cell.angle_beta   90.00
_cell.angle_gamma   90.00
#
_symmetry.space_group_name_H-M   'P 1'
#
loop_
_entity.id
_entity.type
_entity.pdbx_description
1 polymer ?
#
loop_
_entity_poly.entity_id
_entity_poly.type
_entity_poly.pdbx_seq_one_letter_code
_entity_poly.pdbx_strand_id
1 'polypeptide(L)'
;MQGRWVDIDDASTELAISGGEITCFGRLVEYDFKTIEEIDGALTVSLSVNDTAKLDSFQRENITELVLTPEGDFHAYNVKFATQFIQANK
;
A
#
# COMPACT_ATOMS: atom_id res chain seq x y z
N MET A 1 -10.04 -2.46 3.33
CA MET A 1 -9.53 -1.11 3.65
C MET A 1 -10.14 -0.12 2.66
N GLN A 2 -10.62 1.03 3.14
CA GLN A 2 -11.12 2.16 2.33
C GLN A 2 -10.81 3.43 3.11
N GLY A 3 -10.36 4.50 2.44
CA GLY A 3 -10.04 5.76 3.12
C GLY A 3 -8.88 6.52 2.50
N ARG A 4 -8.43 7.52 3.24
CA ARG A 4 -7.27 8.36 2.92
C ARG A 4 -6.39 8.49 4.16
N TRP A 5 -5.09 8.42 3.93
CA TRP A 5 -4.06 8.50 4.95
C TRP A 5 -2.93 9.41 4.45
N VAL A 6 -2.17 9.97 5.38
CA VAL A 6 -0.98 10.76 5.11
C VAL A 6 0.23 10.10 5.75
N ASP A 7 1.37 10.20 5.10
CA ASP A 7 2.64 9.68 5.60
C ASP A 7 3.00 10.43 6.91
N ILE A 8 3.52 9.68 7.89
CA ILE A 8 3.83 10.22 9.23
C ILE A 8 5.01 11.21 9.21
N ASP A 9 5.94 11.03 8.27
CA ASP A 9 7.14 11.84 8.11
C ASP A 9 6.96 12.94 7.06
N ASP A 10 6.04 12.75 6.11
CA ASP A 10 5.68 13.75 5.07
C ASP A 10 4.17 13.83 4.82
N ALA A 11 3.49 14.77 5.49
CA ALA A 11 2.05 14.96 5.33
C ALA A 11 1.59 15.38 3.92
N SER A 12 2.50 15.72 3.00
CA SER A 12 2.17 15.95 1.58
C SER A 12 2.07 14.67 0.77
N THR A 13 2.62 13.58 1.29
CA THR A 13 2.53 12.23 0.74
C THR A 13 1.25 11.57 1.22
N GLU A 14 0.43 11.13 0.27
CA GLU A 14 -0.89 10.57 0.54
C GLU A 14 -1.00 9.14 0.04
N LEU A 15 -1.75 8.34 0.80
CA LEU A 15 -2.26 7.04 0.40
C LEU A 15 -3.78 7.11 0.40
N ALA A 16 -4.40 6.75 -0.72
CA ALA A 16 -5.85 6.70 -0.85
C ALA A 16 -6.29 5.36 -1.43
N ILE A 17 -7.31 4.76 -0.83
CA ILE A 17 -7.92 3.51 -1.29
C ILE A 17 -9.42 3.78 -1.48
N SER A 18 -9.88 3.64 -2.71
CA SER A 18 -11.29 3.85 -3.09
C SER A 18 -11.73 2.81 -4.09
N GLY A 19 -12.72 1.98 -3.75
CA GLY A 19 -13.28 1.00 -4.69
C GLY A 19 -12.29 -0.04 -5.22
N GLY A 20 -11.12 -0.18 -4.58
CA GLY A 20 -10.03 -1.03 -5.05
C GLY A 20 -8.93 -0.26 -5.79
N GLU A 21 -9.17 0.97 -6.23
CA GLU A 21 -8.10 1.82 -6.73
C GLU A 21 -7.21 2.27 -5.57
N ILE A 22 -5.89 2.22 -5.78
CA ILE A 22 -4.89 2.60 -4.79
C ILE A 22 -4.04 3.70 -5.42
N THR A 23 -4.04 4.88 -4.80
CA THR A 23 -3.13 5.97 -5.16
C THR A 23 -2.14 6.16 -4.03
N CYS A 24 -0.85 6.18 -4.34
CA CYS A 24 0.22 6.38 -3.37
C CYS A 24 1.32 7.27 -3.98
N PHE A 25 1.89 8.18 -3.19
CA PHE A 25 2.91 9.15 -3.67
C PHE A 25 2.46 9.93 -4.92
N GLY A 26 1.16 10.29 -4.98
CA GLY A 26 0.56 11.01 -6.10
C GLY A 26 0.44 10.19 -7.41
N ARG A 27 0.64 8.88 -7.37
CA ARG A 27 0.53 7.98 -8.54
C ARG A 27 -0.48 6.87 -8.29
N LEU A 28 -1.20 6.50 -9.34
CA LEU A 28 -2.03 5.30 -9.33
C LEU A 28 -1.13 4.06 -9.33
N VAL A 29 -1.42 3.10 -8.45
CA VAL A 29 -0.73 1.81 -8.40
C VAL A 29 -1.41 0.86 -9.39
N GLU A 30 -0.76 0.63 -10.53
CA GLU A 30 -1.27 -0.25 -11.59
C GLU A 30 -0.92 -1.72 -11.29
N TYR A 31 -1.83 -2.41 -10.62
CA TYR A 31 -1.70 -3.84 -10.30
C TYR A 31 -2.80 -4.66 -11.00
N ASP A 32 -2.54 -5.93 -11.30
CA ASP A 32 -3.53 -6.81 -11.94
C ASP A 32 -4.40 -7.54 -10.92
N PHE A 33 -3.79 -7.92 -9.79
CA PHE A 33 -4.49 -8.60 -8.71
C PHE A 33 -3.92 -8.23 -7.34
N LYS A 34 -4.72 -8.51 -6.32
CA LYS A 34 -4.30 -8.41 -4.92
C LYS A 34 -4.66 -9.68 -4.17
N THR A 35 -3.81 -10.05 -3.24
CA THR A 35 -4.05 -11.12 -2.27
C THR A 35 -4.29 -10.45 -0.91
N ILE A 36 -5.28 -10.93 -0.16
CA ILE A 36 -5.59 -10.43 1.18
C ILE A 36 -5.43 -11.59 2.15
N GLU A 37 -4.55 -11.42 3.12
CA GLU A 37 -4.20 -12.46 4.10
C GLU A 37 -4.16 -11.84 5.50
N GLU A 38 -4.46 -12.67 6.50
CA GLU A 38 -4.22 -12.32 7.90
C GLU A 38 -3.03 -13.14 8.38
N ILE A 39 -1.94 -12.48 8.74
CA ILE A 39 -0.68 -13.10 9.15
C ILE A 39 -0.36 -12.58 10.54
N ASP A 40 -0.31 -13.47 11.53
CA ASP A 40 -0.04 -13.13 12.93
C ASP A 40 -0.93 -11.98 13.46
N GLY A 41 -2.19 -11.92 13.01
CA GLY A 41 -3.17 -10.90 13.38
C GLY A 41 -3.08 -9.58 12.59
N ALA A 42 -2.07 -9.43 11.72
CA ALA A 42 -1.95 -8.29 10.82
C ALA A 42 -2.73 -8.56 9.51
N LEU A 43 -3.56 -7.60 9.10
CA LEU A 43 -4.22 -7.66 7.80
C LEU A 43 -3.25 -7.17 6.72
N THR A 44 -2.81 -8.09 5.87
CA THR A 44 -1.86 -7.85 4.79
C THR A 44 -2.55 -7.89 3.43
N VAL A 45 -2.31 -6.89 2.60
CA VAL A 45 -2.74 -6.85 1.20
C VAL A 45 -1.51 -6.76 0.32
N SER A 46 -1.23 -7.83 -0.42
CA SER A 46 -0.13 -7.87 -1.38
C SER A 46 -0.64 -7.59 -2.78
N LEU A 47 0.05 -6.72 -3.51
CA LEU A 47 -0.26 -6.29 -4.87
C LEU A 47 0.73 -6.92 -5.84
N SER A 48 0.25 -7.35 -7.01
CA SER A 48 1.13 -7.94 -8.02
C SER A 48 0.54 -7.82 -9.43
N VAL A 49 1.36 -8.19 -10.41
CA VAL A 49 1.04 -8.22 -11.84
C VAL A 49 1.16 -9.64 -12.38
N ASN A 50 0.34 -9.97 -13.37
CA ASN A 50 0.35 -11.27 -14.03
C ASN A 50 1.58 -11.46 -14.93
N ASP A 51 2.08 -10.37 -15.50
CA ASP A 51 3.24 -10.39 -16.39
C ASP A 51 4.55 -10.43 -15.56
N THR A 52 5.16 -11.61 -15.50
CA THR A 52 6.41 -11.83 -14.77
C THR A 52 7.57 -10.99 -15.30
N ALA A 53 7.55 -10.56 -16.56
CA ALA A 53 8.55 -9.66 -17.12
C ALA A 53 8.46 -8.25 -16.55
N LYS A 54 7.28 -7.84 -16.04
CA LYS A 54 7.04 -6.54 -15.40
C LYS A 54 7.21 -6.59 -13.88
N LEU A 55 7.33 -7.77 -13.29
CA LEU A 55 7.29 -7.93 -11.84
C LEU A 55 8.40 -7.16 -11.11
N ASP A 56 9.65 -7.24 -11.57
CA ASP A 56 10.76 -6.51 -10.92
C ASP A 56 10.57 -4.99 -11.00
N SER A 57 10.18 -4.45 -12.17
CA SER A 57 9.89 -3.02 -12.31
C SER A 57 8.72 -2.61 -11.43
N PHE A 58 7.63 -3.38 -11.43
CA PHE A 58 6.46 -3.13 -10.58
C PHE A 58 6.87 -3.06 -9.10
N GLN A 59 7.63 -4.04 -8.61
CA GLN A 59 8.09 -4.12 -7.23
C GLN A 59 9.01 -2.95 -6.82
N ARG A 60 9.75 -2.38 -7.78
CA ARG A 60 10.67 -1.25 -7.54
C ARG A 60 10.01 0.12 -7.63
N GLU A 61 8.92 0.23 -8.36
CA GLU A 61 8.28 1.52 -8.70
C GLU A 61 7.02 1.77 -7.89
N ASN A 62 6.36 0.71 -7.42
CA ASN A 62 5.09 0.79 -6.69
C ASN A 62 5.22 0.27 -5.27
N ILE A 63 4.21 0.57 -4.45
CA ILE A 63 3.96 -0.21 -3.25
C ILE A 63 3.48 -1.60 -3.63
N THR A 64 3.97 -2.61 -2.92
CA THR A 64 3.63 -4.02 -3.15
C THR A 64 2.86 -4.62 -1.98
N GLU A 65 2.96 -4.03 -0.80
CA GLU A 65 2.26 -4.53 0.39
C GLU A 65 1.67 -3.38 1.20
N LEU A 66 0.47 -3.62 1.72
CA LEU A 66 -0.22 -2.77 2.67
C LEU A 66 -0.52 -3.61 3.90
N VAL A 67 -0.06 -3.19 5.08
CA VAL A 67 -0.21 -3.95 6.32
C VAL A 67 -0.88 -3.09 7.37
N LEU A 68 -2.00 -3.54 7.88
CA LEU A 68 -2.60 -3.00 9.10
C LEU A 68 -2.25 -3.94 10.26
N THR A 69 -1.41 -3.46 11.17
CA THR A 69 -0.97 -4.25 12.33
C THR A 69 -2.11 -4.45 13.33
N PRO A 70 -2.02 -5.45 14.23
CA PRO A 70 -2.97 -5.61 15.34
C PRO A 70 -3.09 -4.37 16.23
N GLU A 71 -2.01 -3.59 16.34
CA GLU A 71 -1.94 -2.35 17.11
C GLU A 71 -2.65 -1.18 16.43
N GLY A 72 -3.01 -1.34 15.14
CA GLY A 72 -3.69 -0.35 14.33
C GLY A 72 -2.76 0.53 13.50
N ASP A 73 -1.46 0.23 13.46
CA ASP A 73 -0.50 0.94 12.60
C ASP A 73 -0.68 0.51 11.15
N PHE A 74 -0.70 1.48 10.24
CA PHE A 74 -0.87 1.21 8.82
C PHE A 74 0.41 1.49 8.05
N HIS A 75 0.95 0.47 7.39
CA HIS A 75 2.20 0.56 6.66
C HIS A 75 2.01 0.23 5.18
N ALA A 76 2.83 0.85 4.34
CA ALA A 76 3.04 0.42 2.96
C ALA A 76 4.50 0.11 2.71
N TYR A 77 4.75 -0.93 1.92
CA TYR A 77 6.11 -1.41 1.63
C TYR A 77 6.32 -1.60 0.14
N ASN A 78 7.58 -1.49 -0.26
CA ASN A 78 8.10 -2.12 -1.47
C ASN A 78 9.54 -2.58 -1.26
N VAL A 79 10.22 -3.00 -2.32
CA VAL A 79 11.61 -3.52 -2.23
C VAL A 79 12.65 -2.46 -1.84
N LYS A 80 12.28 -1.18 -1.80
CA LYS A 80 13.18 -0.05 -1.51
C LYS A 80 12.86 0.65 -0.20
N PHE A 81 11.62 0.65 0.25
CA PHE A 81 11.20 1.41 1.43
C PHE A 81 10.04 0.76 2.18
N ALA A 82 9.91 1.19 3.43
CA ALA A 82 8.76 1.02 4.28
C ALA A 82 8.33 2.41 4.74
N THR A 83 7.04 2.71 4.69
CA THR A 83 6.50 3.94 5.29
C THR A 83 5.26 3.64 6.12
N GLN A 84 5.00 4.48 7.12
CA GLN A 84 3.83 4.43 7.98
C GLN A 84 2.90 5.59 7.67
N PHE A 85 1.61 5.27 7.66
CA PHE A 85 0.53 6.18 7.33
C PHE A 85 -0.41 6.34 8.53
N ILE A 86 -0.84 7.58 8.77
CA ILE A 86 -1.88 7.91 9.74
C ILE A 86 -3.14 8.36 9.01
N GLN A 87 -4.31 8.04 9.58
CA GLN A 87 -5.56 8.39 8.95
C GLN A 87 -5.69 9.91 8.78
N ALA A 88 -6.00 10.36 7.57
CA ALA A 88 -6.23 11.77 7.30
C ALA A 88 -7.55 12.17 7.95
N ASN A 89 -7.49 12.85 9.10
CA ASN A 89 -8.67 13.43 9.71
C ASN A 89 -9.25 14.50 8.77
N LYS A 90 -10.59 14.49 8.61
CA LYS A 90 -11.31 15.49 7.83
C LYS A 90 -11.17 16.89 8.41
#